data_AF-A0A1B6BXT3-F1
#
_entry.id   AF-A0A1B6BXT3-F1
#
_cell.length_a   1.000
_cell.length_b   1.000
_cell.length_c   1.000
_cell.angle_alpha   90.00
_cell.angle_beta   90.00
_cell.angle_gamma   90.00
#
_symmetry.space_group_name_H-M   'P 1'
#
loop_
_entity.id
_entity.type
_entity.pdbx_description
1 polymer ?
#
loop_
_entity_poly.entity_id
_entity_poly.type
_entity_poly.pdbx_seq_one_letter_code
_entity_poly.pdbx_strand_id
1 'polypeptide(L)'
;FIEAGIRGGLTQCVLRYAKANNPKNPNYDPTQPTSHIVYLDANNLYGWAMSNYLPYGSFEWFEPEEDFDVLKVPDESPIGYILEVDVDYPDTLHDKHNDLPFLPERKRPPNGKTEKLLLTLDSKRNYVVHYVALKQAINAGLVLKRIRRVIKFKQAPWLRPYIFFNTDLRSKAKNKFQITFFKDMVNSVFG
;
A
#
# COMPACT_ATOMS: atom_id res chain seq x y z
N PHE A 1 -16.74 -10.56 0.54
CA PHE A 1 -15.42 -10.89 1.11
C PHE A 1 -14.33 -10.01 0.50
N ILE A 2 -13.98 -10.19 -0.79
CA ILE A 2 -12.88 -9.46 -1.44
C ILE A 2 -13.07 -7.94 -1.38
N GLU A 3 -14.29 -7.43 -1.59
CA GLU A 3 -14.61 -6.00 -1.53
C GLU A 3 -14.28 -5.35 -0.17
N ALA A 4 -14.39 -6.10 0.93
CA ALA A 4 -14.01 -5.59 2.26
C ALA A 4 -12.48 -5.37 2.39
N GLY A 5 -11.70 -6.00 1.50
CA GLY A 5 -10.27 -5.83 1.37
C GLY A 5 -9.85 -4.73 0.38
N ILE A 6 -10.79 -4.06 -0.29
CA ILE A 6 -10.49 -2.97 -1.24
C ILE A 6 -10.28 -1.66 -0.47
N ARG A 7 -9.16 -0.98 -0.74
CA ARG A 7 -8.82 0.33 -0.18
C ARG A 7 -8.42 1.28 -1.32
N GLY A 8 -8.72 2.56 -1.12
CA GLY A 8 -8.27 3.62 -2.01
C GLY A 8 -6.86 4.11 -1.65
N GLY A 9 -6.46 5.21 -2.27
CA GLY A 9 -5.21 5.91 -1.93
C GLY A 9 -5.19 6.38 -0.48
N LEU A 10 -4.01 6.28 0.14
CA LEU A 10 -3.77 6.81 1.47
C LEU A 10 -3.52 8.31 1.40
N THR A 11 -4.32 9.06 2.16
CA THR A 11 -4.15 10.51 2.34
C THR A 11 -4.16 10.80 3.83
N GLN A 12 -3.00 11.16 4.39
CA GLN A 12 -2.84 11.47 5.80
C GLN A 12 -1.94 12.69 5.99
N CYS A 13 -2.25 13.48 7.03
CA CYS A 13 -1.41 14.54 7.54
C CYS A 13 -1.20 14.28 9.03
N VAL A 14 0.01 13.90 9.42
CA VAL A 14 0.38 13.54 10.80
C VAL A 14 0.85 14.77 11.55
N LEU A 15 1.76 15.53 10.93
CA LEU A 15 2.23 16.80 11.45
C LEU A 15 1.48 17.97 10.78
N ARG A 16 0.71 18.73 11.57
CA ARG A 16 -0.13 19.85 11.06
C ARG A 16 0.68 21.02 10.52
N TYR A 17 1.87 21.25 11.07
CA TYR A 17 2.73 22.36 10.67
C TYR A 17 4.20 21.97 10.83
N ALA A 18 4.96 22.18 9.76
CA ALA A 18 6.41 22.03 9.75
C ALA A 18 7.03 23.28 9.12
N LYS A 19 8.13 23.76 9.71
CA LYS A 19 8.91 24.88 9.17
C LYS A 19 10.38 24.49 9.14
N ALA A 20 10.98 24.55 7.95
CA ALA A 20 12.40 24.32 7.76
C ALA A 20 13.22 25.57 8.16
N ASN A 21 14.27 25.37 8.95
CA ASN A 21 15.30 26.36 9.22
C ASN A 21 16.41 26.23 8.16
N ASN A 22 16.18 26.83 6.99
CA ASN A 22 17.08 26.71 5.84
C ASN A 22 17.72 28.07 5.55
N PRO A 23 19.05 28.17 5.33
CA PRO A 23 19.74 29.42 4.99
C PRO A 23 19.17 30.18 3.79
N LYS A 24 18.42 29.50 2.91
CA LYS A 24 17.74 30.12 1.75
C LYS A 24 16.40 30.79 2.10
N ASN A 25 15.90 30.62 3.32
CA ASN A 25 14.65 31.21 3.77
C ASN A 25 14.89 32.61 4.39
N PRO A 26 14.02 33.61 4.14
CA PRO A 26 14.18 34.96 4.71
C PRO A 26 14.22 35.01 6.25
N ASN A 27 13.65 34.01 6.92
CA ASN A 27 13.56 33.91 8.38
C ASN A 27 14.51 32.85 8.95
N TYR A 28 15.67 32.65 8.32
CA TYR A 28 16.70 31.72 8.80
C TYR A 28 17.28 32.21 10.14
N ASP A 29 17.43 31.28 11.08
CA ASP A 29 18.07 31.52 12.36
C ASP A 29 19.37 30.70 12.45
N PRO A 30 20.56 31.34 12.40
CA PRO A 30 21.84 30.63 12.48
C PRO A 30 22.10 30.01 13.86
N THR A 31 21.33 30.37 14.89
CA THR A 31 21.46 29.78 16.23
C THR A 31 20.73 28.44 16.37
N GLN A 32 19.83 28.12 15.43
CA GLN A 32 19.09 26.87 15.41
C GLN A 32 19.69 25.88 14.39
N PRO A 33 19.51 24.55 14.61
CA PRO A 33 19.94 23.55 13.64
C PRO A 33 19.33 23.79 12.25
N THR A 34 20.13 23.62 11.20
CA THR A 34 19.64 23.67 9.83
C THR A 34 18.70 22.50 9.57
N SER A 35 17.55 22.75 8.97
CA SER A 35 16.58 21.72 8.59
C SER A 35 15.97 21.98 7.21
N HIS A 36 15.49 20.90 6.59
CA HIS A 36 14.92 20.91 5.25
C HIS A 36 13.59 20.16 5.24
N ILE A 37 12.65 20.60 4.39
CA ILE A 37 11.46 19.83 4.03
C ILE A 37 11.71 19.27 2.64
N VAL A 38 11.53 17.96 2.49
CA VAL A 38 11.73 17.26 1.22
C VAL A 38 10.37 16.87 0.65
N TYR A 39 10.18 17.13 -0.65
CA TYR A 39 9.03 16.63 -1.40
C TYR A 39 9.47 15.38 -2.18
N LEU A 40 8.80 14.26 -1.90
CA LEU A 40 9.04 12.98 -2.57
C LEU A 40 7.79 12.58 -3.35
N ASP A 41 7.99 12.18 -4.60
CA ASP A 41 6.92 11.71 -5.48
C ASP A 41 7.33 10.40 -6.16
N ALA A 42 6.47 9.40 -6.06
CA ALA A 42 6.71 8.10 -6.67
C ALA A 42 6.33 8.13 -8.15
N ASN A 43 7.34 8.07 -9.02
CA ASN A 43 7.12 7.98 -10.46
C ASN A 43 6.38 6.69 -10.83
N ASN A 44 5.20 6.85 -11.46
CA ASN A 44 4.40 5.73 -11.98
C ASN A 44 4.01 4.67 -10.93
N LEU A 45 3.57 5.12 -9.74
CA LEU A 45 3.22 4.24 -8.61
C LEU A 45 2.27 3.09 -8.99
N TYR A 46 1.14 3.39 -9.66
CA TYR A 46 0.20 2.35 -10.07
C TYR A 46 0.75 1.43 -11.15
N GLY A 47 1.51 1.96 -12.12
CA GLY A 47 2.17 1.14 -13.13
C GLY A 47 3.17 0.16 -12.51
N TRP A 48 3.96 0.61 -11.54
CA TRP A 48 4.86 -0.26 -10.78
C TRP A 48 4.06 -1.33 -10.03
N ALA A 49 3.00 -0.95 -9.31
CA ALA A 49 2.15 -1.91 -8.59
C ALA A 49 1.53 -2.95 -9.52
N MET A 50 0.98 -2.52 -10.67
CA MET A 50 0.40 -3.41 -11.67
C MET A 50 1.41 -4.28 -12.42
N SER A 51 2.69 -3.96 -12.32
CA SER A 51 3.76 -4.78 -12.88
C SER A 51 4.15 -5.94 -11.96
N ASN A 52 3.60 -6.05 -10.75
CA ASN A 52 3.83 -7.18 -9.84
C ASN A 52 2.91 -8.37 -10.17
N TYR A 53 3.06 -9.46 -9.42
CA TYR A 53 2.17 -10.61 -9.54
C TYR A 53 0.78 -10.23 -9.06
N LEU A 54 -0.19 -10.28 -9.97
CA LEU A 54 -1.57 -9.93 -9.72
C LEU A 54 -2.48 -11.14 -9.93
N PRO A 55 -3.57 -11.25 -9.15
CA PRO A 55 -4.56 -12.30 -9.36
C PRO A 55 -5.15 -12.20 -10.77
N TYR A 56 -5.37 -13.35 -11.41
CA TYR A 56 -6.05 -13.41 -12.72
C TYR A 56 -7.15 -14.49 -12.80
N GLY A 57 -7.24 -15.41 -11.84
CA GLY A 57 -8.28 -16.43 -11.87
C GLY A 57 -8.11 -17.55 -10.85
N SER A 58 -8.98 -18.56 -10.95
CA SER A 58 -9.01 -19.74 -10.06
C SER A 58 -9.15 -19.36 -8.57
N PHE A 59 -10.04 -18.40 -8.27
CA PHE A 59 -10.35 -18.05 -6.90
C PHE A 59 -11.15 -19.18 -6.25
N GLU A 60 -10.64 -19.72 -5.16
CA GLU A 60 -11.32 -20.76 -4.40
C GLU A 60 -11.06 -20.58 -2.90
N TRP A 61 -12.05 -20.98 -2.09
CA TRP A 61 -11.86 -21.07 -0.65
C TRP A 61 -10.81 -22.14 -0.36
N PHE A 62 -9.89 -21.81 0.53
CA PHE A 62 -8.81 -22.67 0.93
C PHE A 62 -8.91 -22.91 2.43
N GLU A 63 -8.95 -24.18 2.82
CA GLU A 63 -8.82 -24.60 4.21
C GLU A 63 -7.33 -24.88 4.48
N PRO A 64 -6.65 -24.05 5.30
CA PRO A 64 -5.24 -24.24 5.56
C PRO A 64 -4.96 -25.52 6.36
N GLU A 65 -3.95 -26.27 5.92
CA GLU A 65 -3.36 -27.37 6.70
C GLU A 65 -2.59 -26.82 7.92
N GLU A 66 -2.26 -27.68 8.90
CA GLU A 66 -1.61 -27.26 10.15
C GLU A 66 -0.25 -26.57 9.95
N ASP A 67 0.46 -26.89 8.87
CA ASP A 67 1.78 -26.36 8.53
C ASP A 67 1.73 -25.14 7.60
N PHE A 68 0.54 -24.67 7.22
CA PHE A 68 0.38 -23.54 6.32
C PHE A 68 0.93 -22.25 6.94
N ASP A 69 2.03 -21.77 6.34
CA ASP A 69 2.65 -20.50 6.70
C ASP A 69 2.71 -19.57 5.49
N VAL A 70 1.77 -18.62 5.46
CA VAL A 70 1.67 -17.62 4.40
C VAL A 70 2.94 -16.74 4.27
N LEU A 71 3.73 -16.61 5.34
CA LEU A 71 4.96 -15.81 5.33
C LEU A 71 6.06 -16.44 4.48
N LYS A 72 6.04 -17.77 4.34
CA LYS A 72 7.01 -18.51 3.52
C LYS A 72 6.68 -18.52 2.03
N VAL A 73 5.46 -18.10 1.66
CA VAL A 73 5.05 -18.02 0.25
C VAL A 73 5.80 -16.87 -0.43
N PRO A 74 6.56 -17.13 -1.52
CA PRO A 74 7.21 -16.07 -2.29
C PRO A 74 6.19 -15.11 -2.94
N ASP A 75 6.56 -13.84 -3.08
CA ASP A 75 5.66 -12.83 -3.65
C ASP A 75 5.40 -13.07 -5.15
N GLU A 76 6.33 -13.77 -5.81
CA GLU A 76 6.29 -14.21 -7.22
C GLU A 76 5.74 -15.64 -7.39
N SER A 77 5.17 -16.23 -6.33
CA SER A 77 4.53 -17.54 -6.42
C SER A 77 3.39 -17.51 -7.46
N PRO A 78 3.20 -18.56 -8.28
CA PRO A 78 2.05 -18.64 -9.19
C PRO A 78 0.71 -18.72 -8.43
N ILE A 79 0.74 -19.02 -7.13
CA ILE A 79 -0.41 -19.05 -6.24
C ILE A 79 -0.28 -17.94 -5.19
N GLY A 80 -1.31 -17.10 -5.08
CA GLY A 80 -1.42 -16.05 -4.08
C GLY A 80 -2.63 -16.24 -3.17
N TYR A 81 -2.69 -15.43 -2.11
CA TYR A 81 -3.71 -15.55 -1.06
C TYR A 81 -4.29 -14.20 -0.65
N ILE A 82 -5.61 -14.17 -0.42
CA ILE A 82 -6.30 -13.13 0.34
C ILE A 82 -6.82 -13.77 1.61
N LEU A 83 -6.47 -13.20 2.75
CA LEU A 83 -6.75 -13.76 4.07
C LEU A 83 -7.64 -12.80 4.85
N GLU A 84 -8.58 -13.34 5.61
CA GLU A 84 -9.22 -12.61 6.71
C GLU A 84 -8.52 -12.99 8.00
N VAL A 85 -7.95 -11.99 8.69
CA VAL A 85 -7.05 -12.19 9.81
C VAL A 85 -7.37 -11.33 11.01
N ASP A 86 -6.94 -11.79 12.18
CA ASP A 86 -6.76 -10.95 13.35
C ASP A 86 -5.28 -10.66 13.52
N VAL A 87 -4.92 -9.39 13.60
CA VAL A 87 -3.54 -8.92 13.75
C VAL A 87 -3.49 -7.96 14.92
N ASP A 88 -2.61 -8.23 15.87
CA ASP A 88 -2.35 -7.31 16.97
C ASP A 88 -1.31 -6.27 16.56
N TYR A 89 -1.55 -5.06 17.03
CA TYR A 89 -0.67 -3.92 16.89
C TYR A 89 -0.10 -3.59 18.27
N PRO A 90 1.14 -4.01 18.58
CA PRO A 90 1.73 -3.74 19.88
C PRO A 90 1.97 -2.25 20.12
N ASP A 91 1.63 -1.78 21.33
CA ASP A 91 1.82 -0.37 21.74
C ASP A 91 3.29 0.08 21.61
N THR A 92 4.24 -0.84 21.76
CA THR A 92 5.68 -0.58 21.60
C THR A 92 6.07 -0.13 20.19
N LEU A 93 5.20 -0.32 19.19
CA LEU A 93 5.44 0.09 17.80
C LEU A 93 4.80 1.45 17.47
N HIS A 94 3.99 2.01 18.36
CA HIS A 94 3.17 3.19 18.06
C HIS A 94 4.00 4.41 17.69
N ASP A 95 5.03 4.73 18.47
CA ASP A 95 5.91 5.86 18.16
C ASP A 95 6.64 5.68 16.83
N LYS A 96 7.11 4.47 16.55
CA LYS A 96 7.84 4.13 15.31
C LYS A 96 6.95 4.21 14.07
N HIS A 97 5.67 3.86 14.20
CA HIS A 97 4.75 3.76 13.07
C HIS A 97 3.74 4.91 13.00
N ASN A 98 3.85 5.91 13.87
CA ASN A 98 2.90 7.03 13.96
C ASN A 98 2.71 7.76 12.62
N ASP A 99 3.79 7.85 11.82
CA ASP A 99 3.74 8.55 10.54
C ASP A 99 3.00 7.78 9.44
N LEU A 100 3.09 6.44 9.45
CA LEU A 100 2.47 5.59 8.45
C LEU A 100 2.07 4.21 9.04
N PRO A 101 0.98 4.14 9.81
CA PRO A 101 0.48 2.88 10.37
C PRO A 101 0.17 1.83 9.29
N PHE A 102 0.44 0.55 9.57
CA PHE A 102 0.08 -0.55 8.68
C PHE A 102 -1.41 -0.90 8.74
N LEU A 103 -1.88 -1.58 7.69
CA LEU A 103 -3.22 -2.16 7.60
C LEU A 103 -4.35 -1.12 7.76
N PRO A 104 -4.45 -0.11 6.87
CA PRO A 104 -5.48 0.92 6.94
C PRO A 104 -6.90 0.34 6.89
N GLU A 105 -7.84 0.98 7.58
CA GLU A 105 -9.23 0.52 7.71
C GLU A 105 -10.22 1.60 7.27
N ARG A 106 -11.32 1.20 6.62
CA ARG A 106 -12.46 2.08 6.42
C ARG A 106 -13.26 2.17 7.70
N LYS A 107 -13.23 3.35 8.33
CA LYS A 107 -13.95 3.65 9.57
C LYS A 107 -14.45 5.09 9.54
N ARG A 108 -15.50 5.38 10.30
CA ARG A 108 -15.93 6.75 10.54
C ARG A 108 -14.97 7.38 11.57
N PRO A 109 -14.28 8.48 11.25
CA PRO A 109 -13.40 9.13 12.22
C PRO A 109 -14.23 9.73 13.37
N PRO A 110 -13.62 9.97 14.55
CA PRO A 110 -14.29 10.68 15.64
C PRO A 110 -14.89 11.99 15.15
N ASN A 111 -16.16 12.23 15.45
CA ASN A 111 -16.94 13.41 15.01
C ASN A 111 -17.11 13.55 13.48
N GLY A 112 -16.76 12.52 12.70
CA GLY A 112 -16.94 12.48 11.26
C GLY A 112 -18.36 12.10 10.85
N LYS A 113 -18.81 12.60 9.70
CA LYS A 113 -20.12 12.23 9.11
C LYS A 113 -20.04 11.06 8.14
N THR A 114 -18.87 10.83 7.55
CA THR A 114 -18.65 9.82 6.50
C THR A 114 -17.51 8.88 6.89
N GLU A 115 -17.54 7.68 6.33
CA GLU A 115 -16.40 6.77 6.42
C GLU A 115 -15.21 7.31 5.63
N LYS A 116 -14.02 7.10 6.19
CA LYS A 116 -12.76 7.44 5.54
C LYS A 116 -11.81 6.27 5.71
N LEU A 117 -10.80 6.20 4.83
CA LEU A 117 -9.69 5.29 5.03
C LEU A 117 -8.78 5.89 6.11
N LEU A 118 -8.74 5.24 7.27
CA LEU A 118 -8.00 5.69 8.44
C LEU A 118 -6.77 4.82 8.64
N LEU A 119 -5.65 5.48 8.94
CA LEU A 119 -4.42 4.85 9.38
C LEU A 119 -4.42 4.89 10.91
N THR A 120 -4.90 3.81 11.53
CA THR A 120 -4.96 3.70 13.00
C THR A 120 -3.92 2.70 13.49
N LEU A 121 -3.43 2.94 14.71
CA LEU A 121 -2.52 2.05 15.42
C LEU A 121 -3.28 0.94 16.18
N ASP A 122 -4.59 0.82 15.97
CA ASP A 122 -5.40 -0.19 16.67
C ASP A 122 -5.04 -1.61 16.18
N SER A 123 -5.28 -2.60 17.03
CA SER A 123 -5.31 -3.98 16.58
C SER A 123 -6.45 -4.21 15.57
N LYS A 124 -6.20 -5.07 14.59
CA LYS A 124 -7.09 -5.37 13.46
C LYS A 124 -7.81 -6.69 13.69
N ARG A 125 -9.11 -6.74 13.40
CA ARG A 125 -9.96 -7.93 13.58
C ARG A 125 -10.78 -8.16 12.33
N ASN A 126 -10.92 -9.43 11.92
CA ASN A 126 -11.59 -9.80 10.67
C ASN A 126 -11.08 -8.99 9.46
N TYR A 127 -9.79 -8.68 9.43
CA TYR A 127 -9.20 -7.80 8.43
C TYR A 127 -8.89 -8.58 7.15
N VAL A 128 -9.55 -8.25 6.04
CA VAL A 128 -9.32 -8.91 4.74
C VAL A 128 -8.10 -8.29 4.06
N VAL A 129 -7.06 -9.06 3.74
CA VAL A 129 -5.79 -8.51 3.24
C VAL A 129 -5.11 -9.42 2.24
N HIS A 130 -4.44 -8.83 1.26
CA HIS A 130 -3.56 -9.55 0.36
C HIS A 130 -2.30 -10.01 1.10
N TYR A 131 -1.85 -11.25 0.88
CA TYR A 131 -0.76 -11.83 1.66
C TYR A 131 0.54 -11.02 1.66
N VAL A 132 0.89 -10.36 0.55
CA VAL A 132 2.08 -9.48 0.48
C VAL A 132 2.00 -8.30 1.48
N ALA A 133 0.84 -7.66 1.59
CA ALA A 133 0.63 -6.57 2.54
C ALA A 133 0.63 -7.08 4.00
N LEU A 134 0.11 -8.29 4.22
CA LEU A 134 0.17 -8.95 5.52
C LEU A 134 1.61 -9.29 5.92
N LYS A 135 2.42 -9.84 4.99
CA LYS A 135 3.85 -10.09 5.18
C LYS A 135 4.58 -8.82 5.55
N GLN A 136 4.31 -7.72 4.84
CA GLN A 136 4.91 -6.41 5.14
C GLN A 136 4.59 -5.96 6.57
N ALA A 137 3.33 -6.07 6.99
CA ALA A 137 2.90 -5.71 8.35
C ALA A 137 3.57 -6.57 9.42
N ILE A 138 3.63 -7.89 9.22
CA ILE A 138 4.25 -8.82 10.17
C ILE A 138 5.77 -8.62 10.25
N ASN A 139 6.43 -8.40 9.11
CA ASN A 139 7.86 -8.07 9.08
C ASN A 139 8.17 -6.72 9.77
N ALA A 140 7.20 -5.81 9.85
CA ALA A 140 7.30 -4.57 10.61
C ALA A 140 7.04 -4.75 12.12
N GLY A 141 6.71 -5.96 12.57
CA GLY A 141 6.53 -6.32 13.98
C GLY A 141 5.08 -6.51 14.43
N LEU A 142 4.09 -6.36 13.52
CA LEU A 142 2.71 -6.68 13.87
C LEU A 142 2.55 -8.20 14.07
N VAL A 143 1.64 -8.59 14.95
CA VAL A 143 1.54 -9.99 15.39
C VAL A 143 0.27 -10.62 14.81
N LEU A 144 0.42 -11.55 13.88
CA LEU A 144 -0.69 -12.36 13.39
C LEU A 144 -1.19 -13.27 14.52
N LYS A 145 -2.47 -13.10 14.91
CA LYS A 145 -3.10 -13.91 15.96
C LYS A 145 -3.91 -15.05 15.42
N ARG A 146 -4.63 -14.82 14.32
CA ARG A 146 -5.53 -15.82 13.74
C ARG A 146 -5.73 -15.59 12.27
N ILE A 147 -5.70 -16.67 11.49
CA ILE A 147 -6.26 -16.73 10.14
C ILE A 147 -7.66 -17.30 10.27
N ARG A 148 -8.67 -16.57 9.78
CA ARG A 148 -10.09 -16.95 9.89
C ARG A 148 -10.57 -17.65 8.64
N ARG A 149 -10.26 -17.07 7.49
CA ARG A 149 -10.67 -17.56 6.16
C ARG A 149 -9.60 -17.20 5.15
N VAL A 150 -9.43 -18.06 4.13
CA VAL A 150 -8.44 -17.84 3.07
C VAL A 150 -9.09 -18.11 1.72
N ILE A 151 -8.80 -17.22 0.76
CA ILE A 151 -9.01 -17.47 -0.66
C ILE A 151 -7.63 -17.62 -1.29
N LYS A 152 -7.41 -18.71 -2.01
CA LYS A 152 -6.24 -18.85 -2.90
C LYS A 152 -6.64 -18.55 -4.33
N PHE A 153 -5.69 -18.08 -5.14
CA PHE A 153 -5.89 -17.75 -6.54
C PHE A 153 -4.61 -17.93 -7.34
N LYS A 154 -4.74 -18.02 -8.66
CA LYS A 154 -3.60 -17.92 -9.57
C LYS A 154 -3.23 -16.47 -9.80
N GLN A 155 -1.94 -16.19 -9.77
CA GLN A 155 -1.37 -14.86 -10.03
C GLN A 155 -0.16 -14.95 -10.94
N ALA A 156 0.07 -13.87 -11.69
CA ALA A 156 1.19 -13.71 -12.61
C ALA A 156 1.43 -12.21 -12.83
N PRO A 157 2.60 -11.79 -13.35
CA PRO A 157 2.84 -10.39 -13.72
C PRO A 157 2.21 -10.08 -15.08
N TRP A 158 0.95 -10.45 -15.27
CA TRP A 158 0.29 -10.50 -16.59
C TRP A 158 0.04 -9.11 -17.19
N LEU A 159 -0.06 -8.05 -16.36
CA LEU A 159 -0.10 -6.66 -16.83
C LEU A 159 1.28 -6.06 -17.13
N ARG A 160 2.38 -6.64 -16.62
CA ARG A 160 3.73 -6.09 -16.78
C ARG A 160 4.10 -5.79 -18.24
N PRO A 161 3.85 -6.68 -19.22
CA PRO A 161 4.17 -6.38 -20.63
C PRO A 161 3.45 -5.13 -21.15
N TYR A 162 2.17 -4.96 -20.79
CA TYR A 162 1.38 -3.79 -21.17
C TYR A 162 1.90 -2.51 -20.53
N ILE A 163 2.22 -2.54 -19.23
CA ILE A 163 2.78 -1.38 -18.52
C ILE A 163 4.12 -0.96 -19.12
N PHE A 164 5.00 -1.93 -19.39
CA PHE A 164 6.33 -1.66 -19.92
C PHE A 164 6.25 -1.12 -21.35
N PHE A 165 5.36 -1.66 -22.18
CA PHE A 165 5.11 -1.14 -23.52
C PHE A 165 4.70 0.34 -23.50
N ASN A 166 3.71 0.72 -22.69
CA ASN A 166 3.28 2.11 -22.61
C ASN A 166 4.33 3.03 -21.97
N THR A 167 5.08 2.52 -20.99
CA THR A 167 6.18 3.28 -20.35
C THR A 167 7.31 3.55 -21.34
N ASP A 168 7.67 2.57 -22.18
CA ASP A 168 8.67 2.72 -23.24
C ASP A 168 8.21 3.75 -24.29
N LEU A 169 6.97 3.64 -24.77
CA LEU A 169 6.40 4.60 -25.73
C LEU A 169 6.33 6.02 -25.15
N ARG A 170 5.99 6.16 -23.85
CA ARG A 170 6.03 7.44 -23.15
C ARG A 170 7.43 8.03 -23.10
N SER A 171 8.46 7.22 -22.89
CA SER A 171 9.85 7.70 -22.83
C SER A 171 10.37 8.20 -24.19
N LYS A 172 9.86 7.62 -25.29
CA LYS A 172 10.20 7.99 -26.68
C LYS A 172 9.34 9.11 -27.25
N ALA A 173 8.28 9.52 -26.55
CA ALA A 173 7.35 10.54 -27.00
C ALA A 173 8.03 11.90 -27.18
N LYS A 174 7.70 12.61 -28.27
CA LYS A 174 8.34 13.89 -28.62
C LYS A 174 7.50 15.11 -28.30
N ASN A 175 6.25 14.90 -27.89
CA ASN A 175 5.31 15.99 -27.60
C ASN A 175 4.45 15.70 -26.37
N LYS A 176 3.91 16.76 -25.78
CA LYS A 176 3.10 16.71 -24.55
C LYS A 176 1.86 15.83 -24.71
N PHE A 177 1.23 15.81 -25.89
CA PHE A 177 0.07 14.98 -26.16
C PHE A 177 0.40 13.49 -26.01
N GLN A 178 1.44 13.01 -26.69
CA GLN A 178 1.88 11.61 -26.63
C GLN A 178 2.31 11.20 -25.21
N ILE A 179 3.04 12.07 -24.51
CA ILE A 179 3.46 11.82 -23.12
C ILE A 179 2.24 11.59 -22.22
N THR A 180 1.24 12.47 -22.32
CA THR A 180 -0.01 12.35 -21.56
C THR A 180 -0.80 11.12 -21.97
N PHE A 181 -0.94 10.87 -23.28
CA PHE A 181 -1.66 9.71 -23.80
C PHE A 181 -1.13 8.40 -23.22
N PHE A 182 0.18 8.12 -23.34
CA PHE A 182 0.74 6.86 -22.82
C PHE A 182 0.75 6.78 -21.29
N LYS A 183 0.80 7.92 -20.59
CA LYS A 183 0.60 7.98 -19.14
C LYS A 183 -0.83 7.55 -18.77
N ASP A 184 -1.82 8.05 -19.50
CA ASP A 184 -3.23 7.78 -19.23
C ASP A 184 -3.60 6.34 -19.58
N MET A 185 -2.99 5.76 -20.62
CA MET A 185 -3.15 4.33 -20.93
C MET A 185 -2.72 3.43 -19.76
N VAL A 186 -1.65 3.79 -19.04
CA VAL A 186 -1.26 3.08 -17.81
C VAL A 186 -2.27 3.33 -16.69
N ASN A 187 -2.62 4.58 -16.39
CA ASN A 187 -3.45 4.89 -15.23
C ASN A 187 -4.91 4.40 -15.36
N SER A 188 -5.46 4.39 -16.58
CA SER A 188 -6.87 4.05 -16.81
C SER A 188 -7.18 2.56 -16.63
N VAL A 189 -6.16 1.68 -16.64
CA VAL A 189 -6.36 0.24 -16.42
C VAL A 189 -6.71 -0.08 -14.96
N PHE A 190 -6.30 0.77 -14.02
CA PHE A 190 -6.57 0.57 -12.60
C PHE A 190 -7.98 1.02 -12.16
N GLY A 191 -8.56 1.98 -12.90
CA GLY A 191 -9.78 2.71 -12.52
C GLY A 191 -11.07 1.91 -12.64
#